data_AF-A0AAV1MVB6-F1
#
_entry.id   AF-A0AAV1MVB6-F1
#
_cell.length_a   1.000
_cell.length_b   1.000
_cell.length_c   1.000
_cell.angle_alpha   90.00
_cell.angle_beta   90.00
_cell.angle_gamma   90.00
#
_symmetry.space_group_name_H-M   'P 1'
#
loop_
_entity.id
_entity.type
_entity.pdbx_description
1 polymer ?
#
loop_
_entity_poly.entity_id
_entity_poly.type
_entity_poly.pdbx_seq_one_letter_code
_entity_poly.pdbx_strand_id
1 'polypeptide(L)'
;MKASKKTKFLCNPATIKFHKDRYNLPSHDALVQILPDYRYLLNGANTEPHRAAQQEQERPTERAEVTQANKPNINHTYQVHHPHKRPPLHEDDPHMAEINDLQTKEVENYRSAMSRMAEDIITLRTQVVTLEVENSQLRSDLSLHQDLGRHLLDDTDIDVMTKAEIADRIASLKFKLASETSKAALQRDRIQQLQNELIRKNDSEEELLKIQRVQLQQEEDLRRHQSRLAKMAILEATVKQQEKVIQKMENALDSKLKEKNKLSGEKRQVEQKKRGEFDHRKGEIESALAAENARLRKELDWNRQQPVTLIKQQSAQIKKVLPAKERLSLLNKLENAESRVQTLEDQLEENSKLWGRQKQEMLTKLNEHRNGFIRTSTTILHNVPSRTVSHPLYQQSGKRKQKPVK
;
A
#
# COMPACT_ATOMS: atom_id res chain seq x y z
N MET A 1 -68.12 11.69 -10.88
CA MET A 1 -69.17 11.18 -9.96
C MET A 1 -68.90 11.73 -8.57
N LYS A 2 -69.96 12.13 -7.85
CA LYS A 2 -69.95 12.85 -6.58
C LYS A 2 -69.79 11.92 -5.36
N ALA A 3 -68.98 12.39 -4.40
CA ALA A 3 -69.13 12.43 -2.92
C ALA A 3 -69.56 11.19 -2.10
N SER A 4 -68.75 10.86 -1.06
CA SER A 4 -69.11 11.05 0.37
C SER A 4 -68.00 10.51 1.29
N LYS A 5 -67.41 11.33 2.18
CA LYS A 5 -67.66 11.45 3.65
C LYS A 5 -67.12 10.26 4.46
N LYS A 6 -66.51 10.37 5.64
CA LYS A 6 -65.97 11.43 6.52
C LYS A 6 -65.45 10.66 7.74
N THR A 7 -64.21 10.85 8.16
CA THR A 7 -63.83 10.62 9.58
C THR A 7 -62.65 11.53 9.91
N LYS A 8 -62.88 12.44 10.84
CA LYS A 8 -61.90 13.34 11.46
C LYS A 8 -61.65 12.81 12.87
N PHE A 9 -60.40 12.84 13.34
CA PHE A 9 -59.99 13.37 14.65
C PHE A 9 -58.47 13.63 14.56
N LEU A 10 -58.09 14.90 14.40
CA LEU A 10 -57.38 15.73 15.40
C LEU A 10 -55.86 15.55 15.40
N CYS A 11 -55.16 16.46 14.72
CA CYS A 11 -53.97 17.09 15.29
C CYS A 11 -53.72 18.44 14.59
N ASN A 12 -53.65 19.50 15.37
CA ASN A 12 -53.16 20.82 15.01
C ASN A 12 -52.69 21.49 16.32
N PRO A 13 -51.86 22.54 16.27
CA PRO A 13 -50.42 22.50 16.04
C PRO A 13 -49.67 23.03 17.30
N ALA A 14 -48.48 22.51 17.60
CA ALA A 14 -47.65 23.04 18.68
C ALA A 14 -46.17 23.01 18.31
N THR A 15 -45.66 24.21 18.03
CA THR A 15 -44.41 24.77 18.58
C THR A 15 -43.40 23.73 19.05
N ILE A 16 -42.39 23.47 18.22
CA ILE A 16 -41.24 22.64 18.59
C ILE A 16 -40.49 23.36 19.71
N LYS A 17 -40.72 22.88 20.94
CA LYS A 17 -39.92 23.18 22.12
C LYS A 17 -38.50 22.68 21.86
N PHE A 18 -37.51 23.56 22.02
CA PHE A 18 -36.13 23.14 22.21
C PHE A 18 -36.07 22.25 23.45
N HIS A 19 -35.92 20.94 23.24
CA HIS A 19 -35.45 20.05 24.30
C HIS A 19 -33.98 20.34 24.53
N LYS A 20 -33.76 21.20 25.52
CA LYS A 20 -32.58 21.20 26.38
C LYS A 20 -32.38 19.78 26.92
N ASP A 21 -31.11 19.41 27.10
CA ASP A 21 -30.58 18.20 27.72
C ASP A 21 -30.33 16.99 26.81
N ARG A 22 -29.10 16.96 26.26
CA ARG A 22 -28.36 15.69 26.12
C ARG A 22 -26.84 15.79 26.01
N TYR A 23 -26.24 16.80 26.66
CA TYR A 23 -24.82 16.76 27.01
C TYR A 23 -24.67 17.23 28.45
N ASN A 24 -24.97 16.33 29.40
CA ASN A 24 -24.59 16.53 30.80
C ASN A 24 -23.08 16.33 30.89
N LEU A 25 -22.33 17.43 30.73
CA LEU A 25 -20.94 17.48 31.15
C LEU A 25 -20.92 17.27 32.67
N PRO A 26 -20.01 16.44 33.21
CA PRO A 26 -19.85 16.33 34.64
C PRO A 26 -19.61 17.72 35.26
N SER A 27 -20.23 17.98 36.40
CA SER A 27 -20.01 19.19 37.21
C SER A 27 -18.51 19.42 37.42
N HIS A 28 -18.09 20.67 37.58
CA HIS A 28 -16.70 21.10 37.80
C HIS A 28 -15.99 20.36 38.96
N ASP A 29 -16.76 19.66 39.81
CA ASP A 29 -16.30 18.85 40.92
C ASP A 29 -16.68 17.36 40.81
N ALA A 30 -16.52 16.76 39.62
CA ALA A 30 -16.84 15.35 39.39
C ALA A 30 -15.82 14.39 40.04
N LEU A 31 -14.60 14.85 40.31
CA LEU A 31 -13.55 14.04 40.92
C LEU A 31 -13.81 13.73 42.40
N VAL A 32 -14.48 14.63 43.14
CA VAL A 32 -14.84 14.43 44.55
C VAL A 32 -15.90 13.34 44.72
N GLN A 33 -16.75 13.11 43.73
CA GLN A 33 -17.81 12.09 43.80
C GLN A 33 -17.29 10.67 43.53
N ILE A 34 -16.17 10.54 42.80
CA ILE A 34 -15.63 9.24 42.38
C ILE A 34 -14.52 8.79 43.34
N LEU A 35 -13.86 9.71 44.04
CA LEU A 35 -12.76 9.45 44.96
C LEU A 35 -12.98 10.21 46.28
N PRO A 36 -13.65 9.60 47.28
CA PRO A 36 -13.87 10.20 48.59
C PRO A 36 -12.57 10.65 49.28
N ASP A 37 -11.45 9.98 48.97
CA ASP A 37 -10.17 10.17 49.64
C ASP A 37 -9.22 11.17 48.95
N TYR A 38 -9.63 11.76 47.81
CA TYR A 38 -8.78 12.71 47.08
C TYR A 38 -8.46 13.98 47.90
N ARG A 39 -9.35 14.38 48.81
CA ARG A 39 -9.13 15.54 49.69
C ARG A 39 -8.03 15.32 50.74
N TYR A 40 -7.74 14.08 51.14
CA TYR A 40 -6.69 13.80 52.12
C TYR A 40 -5.27 13.85 51.51
N LEU A 41 -5.15 13.70 50.19
CA LEU A 41 -3.87 13.80 49.48
C LEU A 41 -3.46 15.25 49.20
N LEU A 42 -4.43 16.17 49.10
CA LEU A 42 -4.18 17.58 48.78
C LEU A 42 -3.95 18.45 50.04
N ASN A 43 -4.42 18.01 51.20
CA ASN A 43 -4.32 18.75 52.47
C ASN A 43 -2.98 18.61 53.20
N GLY A 44 -2.00 17.88 52.64
CA GLY A 44 -0.64 17.80 53.20
C GLY A 44 0.26 19.00 52.86
N ALA A 45 -0.16 19.92 51.99
CA ALA A 45 0.76 20.88 51.37
C ALA A 45 0.36 22.36 51.41
N ASN A 46 -0.76 22.77 52.00
CA ASN A 46 -1.10 24.20 52.10
C ASN A 46 -1.91 24.52 53.35
N THR A 47 -1.22 24.86 54.44
CA THR A 47 -1.82 25.66 55.53
C THR A 47 -1.17 27.05 55.49
N GLU A 48 -2.05 28.06 55.42
CA GLU A 48 -1.83 29.51 55.62
C GLU A 48 -1.21 30.37 54.50
N PRO A 49 -2.01 31.30 53.94
CA PRO A 49 -1.58 32.65 53.59
C PRO A 49 -2.06 33.66 54.66
N HIS A 50 -1.24 34.69 54.91
CA HIS A 50 -1.48 35.88 55.76
C HIS A 50 -1.02 35.85 57.23
N ARG A 51 0.30 36.00 57.41
CA ARG A 51 0.88 37.00 58.32
C ARG A 51 2.38 37.14 58.07
N ALA A 52 2.80 38.23 57.43
CA ALA A 52 4.11 38.88 57.60
C ALA A 52 4.32 39.93 56.50
N ALA A 53 3.66 41.07 56.63
CA ALA A 53 4.19 42.32 56.10
C ALA A 53 4.51 43.17 57.33
N GLN A 54 5.78 43.14 57.76
CA GLN A 54 6.48 44.11 58.61
C GLN A 54 7.76 43.46 59.14
N GLN A 55 8.88 43.63 58.43
CA GLN A 55 10.17 44.08 58.99
C GLN A 55 11.26 44.01 57.90
N GLU A 56 11.66 45.19 57.43
CA GLU A 56 13.02 45.43 56.95
C GLU A 56 13.95 45.45 58.18
N GLN A 57 15.08 44.74 58.15
CA GLN A 57 16.43 45.31 58.25
C GLN A 57 17.53 44.23 58.29
N GLU A 58 18.62 44.55 57.59
CA GLU A 58 20.03 44.17 57.83
C GLU A 58 20.59 42.79 57.42
N ARG A 59 21.60 42.88 56.53
CA ARG A 59 22.68 41.92 56.19
C ARG A 59 23.47 41.46 57.46
N PRO A 60 24.38 40.44 57.45
CA PRO A 60 25.16 39.91 56.32
C PRO A 60 25.45 38.39 56.30
N THR A 61 26.10 38.00 55.20
CA THR A 61 26.97 36.83 54.99
C THR A 61 27.64 36.26 56.25
N GLU A 62 27.43 34.98 56.54
CA GLU A 62 28.43 34.21 57.29
C GLU A 62 28.45 32.74 56.85
N ARG A 63 29.65 32.33 56.44
CA ARG A 63 30.07 30.99 56.09
C ARG A 63 30.43 30.30 57.41
N ALA A 64 29.74 29.23 57.76
CA ALA A 64 30.19 28.32 58.82
C ALA A 64 29.97 26.87 58.41
N GLU A 65 31.09 26.18 58.22
CA GLU A 65 31.21 24.75 58.07
C GLU A 65 30.72 24.05 59.35
N VAL A 66 29.77 23.13 59.24
CA VAL A 66 29.55 22.09 60.25
C VAL A 66 29.14 20.79 59.56
N THR A 67 30.16 19.92 59.45
CA THR A 67 30.10 18.49 59.78
C THR A 67 29.38 17.51 58.85
N GLN A 68 30.22 16.66 58.26
CA GLN A 68 29.94 15.32 57.77
C GLN A 68 28.97 14.56 58.67
N ALA A 69 27.78 14.23 58.17
CA ALA A 69 27.11 12.96 58.45
C ALA A 69 25.92 12.80 57.51
N ASN A 70 25.74 11.58 57.00
CA ASN A 70 24.53 11.06 56.34
C ASN A 70 24.28 11.49 54.89
N LYS A 71 25.09 10.93 53.99
CA LYS A 71 24.60 10.51 52.67
C LYS A 71 23.91 9.15 52.85
N PRO A 72 22.61 8.97 52.59
CA PRO A 72 22.10 7.64 52.29
C PRO A 72 22.63 7.25 50.90
N ASN A 73 23.52 6.27 50.87
CA ASN A 73 24.05 5.66 49.67
C ASN A 73 22.92 4.86 48.99
N ILE A 74 22.35 5.40 47.91
CA ILE A 74 21.21 4.82 47.17
C ILE A 74 21.65 3.56 46.35
N ASN A 75 22.91 3.12 46.46
CA ASN A 75 23.44 1.99 45.68
C ASN A 75 23.45 0.64 46.42
N HIS A 76 22.47 0.35 47.29
CA HIS A 76 22.42 -0.93 48.03
C HIS A 76 21.09 -1.69 47.94
N THR A 77 20.37 -1.58 46.83
CA THR A 77 19.09 -2.31 46.65
C THR A 77 19.16 -3.47 45.66
N TYR A 78 20.29 -3.72 44.99
CA TYR A 78 20.44 -4.87 44.10
C TYR A 78 21.60 -5.75 44.52
N GLN A 79 21.37 -6.58 45.53
CA GLN A 79 22.19 -7.76 45.73
C GLN A 79 21.76 -8.78 44.67
N VAL A 80 22.46 -8.81 43.54
CA VAL A 80 22.27 -9.84 42.51
C VAL A 80 22.73 -11.16 43.12
N HIS A 81 21.77 -11.99 43.56
CA HIS A 81 22.06 -13.34 44.01
C HIS A 81 22.71 -14.11 42.84
N HIS A 82 23.98 -14.48 43.02
CA HIS A 82 24.66 -15.41 42.13
C HIS A 82 23.89 -16.75 42.08
N PRO A 83 23.69 -17.34 40.89
CA PRO A 83 22.97 -18.60 40.80
C PRO A 83 23.79 -19.68 41.49
N HIS A 84 23.18 -20.28 42.50
CA HIS A 84 23.67 -21.47 43.19
C HIS A 84 24.06 -22.54 42.17
N LYS A 85 25.26 -23.09 42.33
CA LYS A 85 25.75 -24.25 41.56
C LYS A 85 24.75 -25.40 41.70
N ARG A 86 24.05 -25.72 40.61
CA ARG A 86 23.21 -26.93 40.51
C ARG A 86 24.12 -28.10 40.08
N PRO A 87 24.02 -29.31 40.67
CA PRO A 87 24.85 -30.46 40.29
C PRO A 87 24.62 -30.87 38.83
N PRO A 88 25.63 -31.45 38.14
CA PRO A 88 25.52 -31.78 36.73
C PRO A 88 24.59 -32.98 36.54
N LEU A 89 23.39 -32.73 36.00
CA LEU A 89 22.46 -33.76 35.58
C LEU A 89 22.07 -33.50 34.13
N HIS A 90 22.56 -34.41 33.28
CA HIS A 90 22.09 -34.79 31.94
C HIS A 90 21.55 -33.68 31.03
N GLU A 91 22.34 -33.31 30.02
CA GLU A 91 22.02 -32.24 29.04
C GLU A 91 20.99 -32.64 27.96
N ASP A 92 20.40 -33.83 28.01
CA ASP A 92 19.52 -34.35 26.96
C ASP A 92 18.07 -34.60 27.43
N ASP A 93 17.51 -33.74 28.31
CA ASP A 93 16.06 -33.74 28.60
C ASP A 93 15.34 -32.65 27.79
N PRO A 94 14.52 -33.02 26.78
CA PRO A 94 13.76 -32.07 25.95
C PRO A 94 12.91 -31.09 26.75
N HIS A 95 12.43 -31.50 27.92
CA HIS A 95 11.60 -30.68 28.79
C HIS A 95 12.39 -29.55 29.49
N MET A 96 13.68 -29.77 29.78
CA MET A 96 14.54 -28.74 30.38
C MET A 96 14.96 -27.67 29.37
N ALA A 97 15.13 -28.07 28.10
CA ALA A 97 15.36 -27.12 27.01
C ALA A 97 14.13 -26.24 26.77
N GLU A 98 12.93 -26.82 26.78
CA GLU A 98 11.67 -26.08 26.63
C GLU A 98 11.41 -25.10 27.78
N ILE A 99 11.70 -25.49 29.03
CA ILE A 99 11.62 -24.58 30.19
C ILE A 99 12.60 -23.42 30.04
N ASN A 100 13.84 -23.68 29.63
CA ASN A 100 14.85 -22.63 29.46
C ASN A 100 14.49 -21.67 28.31
N ASP A 101 13.91 -22.20 27.22
CA ASP A 101 13.39 -21.41 26.11
C ASP A 101 12.19 -20.54 26.51
N LEU A 102 11.30 -21.05 27.37
CA LEU A 102 10.18 -20.26 27.91
C LEU A 102 10.66 -19.16 28.85
N GLN A 103 11.61 -19.46 29.74
CA GLN A 103 12.19 -18.49 30.66
C GLN A 103 12.95 -17.38 29.91
N THR A 104 13.71 -17.72 28.88
CA THR A 104 14.41 -16.72 28.05
C THR A 104 13.44 -15.84 27.28
N LYS A 105 12.36 -16.41 26.72
CA LYS A 105 11.28 -15.62 26.09
C LYS A 105 10.57 -14.71 27.07
N GLU A 106 10.33 -15.15 28.30
CA GLU A 106 9.68 -14.33 29.32
C GLU A 106 10.56 -13.16 29.74
N VAL A 107 11.86 -13.41 29.97
CA VAL A 107 12.85 -12.35 30.26
C VAL A 107 12.95 -11.37 29.09
N GLU A 108 12.92 -11.85 27.86
CA GLU A 108 12.97 -11.00 26.67
C GLU A 108 11.69 -10.17 26.49
N ASN A 109 10.53 -10.74 26.85
CA ASN A 109 9.27 -10.01 26.92
C ASN A 109 9.30 -8.89 27.97
N TYR A 110 9.83 -9.16 29.17
CA TYR A 110 9.98 -8.14 30.20
C TYR A 110 11.00 -7.06 29.80
N ARG A 111 12.14 -7.44 29.21
CA ARG A 111 13.10 -6.47 28.64
C ARG A 111 12.46 -5.60 27.59
N SER A 112 11.71 -6.19 26.67
CA SER A 112 10.99 -5.46 25.62
C SER A 112 9.95 -4.51 26.20
N ALA A 113 9.17 -4.95 27.19
CA ALA A 113 8.18 -4.10 27.87
C ALA A 113 8.86 -2.94 28.63
N MET A 114 9.99 -3.21 29.29
CA MET A 114 10.75 -2.20 30.01
C MET A 114 11.38 -1.17 29.07
N SER A 115 11.93 -1.61 27.92
CA SER A 115 12.45 -0.72 26.88
C SER A 115 11.33 0.18 26.32
N ARG A 116 10.14 -0.37 26.03
CA ARG A 116 8.99 0.43 25.59
C ARG A 116 8.56 1.46 26.62
N MET A 117 8.45 1.08 27.90
CA MET A 117 8.12 2.03 28.96
C MET A 117 9.20 3.12 29.11
N ALA A 118 10.48 2.77 28.96
CA ALA A 118 11.56 3.74 29.00
C ALA A 118 11.44 4.75 27.83
N GLU A 119 11.14 4.28 26.62
CA GLU A 119 10.87 5.12 25.45
C GLU A 119 9.65 6.04 25.67
N ASP A 120 8.56 5.50 26.24
CA ASP A 120 7.36 6.26 26.58
C ASP A 120 7.66 7.36 27.61
N ILE A 121 8.43 7.04 28.66
CA ILE A 121 8.85 8.01 29.69
C ILE A 121 9.69 9.13 29.06
N ILE A 122 10.61 8.80 28.16
CA ILE A 122 11.43 9.80 27.47
C ILE A 122 10.56 10.69 26.59
N THR A 123 9.60 10.09 25.88
CA THR A 123 8.68 10.82 25.00
C THR A 123 7.78 11.75 25.80
N LEU A 124 7.19 11.27 26.90
CA LEU A 124 6.37 12.09 27.81
C LEU A 124 7.17 13.24 28.42
N ARG A 125 8.40 12.98 28.89
CA ARG A 125 9.26 14.05 29.42
C ARG A 125 9.59 15.09 28.36
N THR A 126 9.84 14.67 27.13
CA THR A 126 10.09 15.59 26.01
C THR A 126 8.86 16.46 25.74
N GLN A 127 7.67 15.87 25.72
CA GLN A 127 6.42 16.60 25.55
C GLN A 127 6.16 17.60 26.69
N VAL A 128 6.42 17.22 27.94
CA VAL A 128 6.29 18.13 29.10
C VAL A 128 7.18 19.35 28.94
N VAL A 129 8.46 19.15 28.58
CA VAL A 129 9.39 20.27 28.34
C VAL A 129 8.91 21.15 27.19
N THR A 130 8.43 20.57 26.09
CA THR A 130 7.86 21.35 24.97
C THR A 130 6.66 22.17 25.43
N LEU A 131 5.72 21.57 26.18
CA LEU A 131 4.54 22.26 26.71
C LEU A 131 4.90 23.36 27.72
N GLU A 132 5.92 23.16 28.56
CA GLU A 132 6.40 24.18 29.50
C GLU A 132 6.97 25.40 28.77
N VAL A 133 7.74 25.18 27.70
CA VAL A 133 8.27 26.24 26.84
C VAL A 133 7.12 26.97 26.13
N GLU A 134 6.18 26.23 25.54
CA GLU A 134 5.00 26.82 24.90
C GLU A 134 4.13 27.61 25.88
N ASN A 135 3.90 27.10 27.09
CA ASN A 135 3.12 27.80 28.12
C ASN A 135 3.83 29.08 28.57
N SER A 136 5.14 29.04 28.76
CA SER A 136 5.95 30.21 29.10
C SER A 136 5.91 31.26 27.98
N GLN A 137 5.96 30.83 26.72
CA GLN A 137 5.81 31.71 25.56
C GLN A 137 4.41 32.33 25.51
N LEU A 138 3.35 31.53 25.68
CA LEU A 138 1.96 32.01 25.68
C LEU A 138 1.70 33.01 26.80
N ARG A 139 2.26 32.78 28.00
CA ARG A 139 2.18 33.73 29.12
C ARG A 139 2.90 35.04 28.80
N SER A 140 4.08 34.97 28.17
CA SER A 140 4.84 36.14 27.75
C SER A 140 4.10 36.94 26.68
N ASP A 141 3.54 36.26 25.68
CA ASP A 141 2.71 36.86 24.63
C ASP A 141 1.45 37.51 25.22
N LEU A 142 0.79 36.85 26.17
CA LEU A 142 -0.39 37.37 26.85
C LEU A 142 -0.07 38.62 27.68
N SER A 143 1.04 38.63 28.43
CA SER A 143 1.52 39.82 29.15
C SER A 143 1.76 40.97 28.20
N LEU A 144 2.51 40.73 27.11
CA LEU A 144 2.77 41.74 26.09
C LEU A 144 1.46 42.31 25.51
N HIS A 145 0.47 41.45 25.24
CA HIS A 145 -0.84 41.87 24.76
C HIS A 145 -1.65 42.67 25.79
N GLN A 146 -1.58 42.33 27.08
CA GLN A 146 -2.27 43.05 28.15
C GLN A 146 -1.64 44.42 28.40
N ASP A 147 -0.31 44.52 28.37
CA ASP A 147 0.42 45.75 28.60
C ASP A 147 0.23 46.73 27.44
N LEU A 148 0.31 46.24 26.19
CA LEU A 148 -0.06 47.04 25.02
C LEU A 148 -1.54 47.36 24.99
N GLY A 149 -2.42 46.43 25.36
CA GLY A 149 -3.87 46.61 25.36
C GLY A 149 -4.30 47.71 26.34
N ARG A 150 -3.71 47.76 27.54
CA ARG A 150 -3.90 48.86 28.50
C ARG A 150 -3.40 50.20 27.96
N HIS A 151 -2.17 50.25 27.42
CA HIS A 151 -1.60 51.49 26.89
C HIS A 151 -2.20 51.97 25.55
N LEU A 152 -2.80 51.08 24.74
CA LEU A 152 -3.49 51.43 23.49
C LEU A 152 -4.96 51.81 23.71
N LEU A 153 -5.66 51.13 24.61
CA LEU A 153 -7.13 51.20 24.70
C LEU A 153 -7.65 51.97 25.91
N ASP A 154 -6.78 52.47 26.80
CA ASP A 154 -7.20 53.58 27.66
C ASP A 154 -7.48 54.79 26.75
N ASP A 155 -8.72 55.29 26.78
CA ASP A 155 -9.21 56.51 26.14
C ASP A 155 -8.55 57.76 26.74
N THR A 156 -7.23 57.76 26.91
CA THR A 156 -6.49 58.99 27.16
C THR A 156 -6.32 59.64 25.81
N ASP A 157 -6.94 60.81 25.65
CA ASP A 157 -7.03 61.52 24.38
C ASP A 157 -5.67 61.59 23.68
N ILE A 158 -5.62 61.12 22.43
CA ILE A 158 -4.45 61.18 21.53
C ILE A 158 -3.90 62.62 21.45
N ASP A 159 -4.75 63.62 21.70
CA ASP A 159 -4.43 65.05 21.72
C ASP A 159 -3.67 65.52 22.98
N VAL A 160 -3.72 64.75 24.07
CA VAL A 160 -2.96 65.01 25.31
C VAL A 160 -1.61 64.29 25.31
N MET A 161 -1.48 63.23 24.50
CA MET A 161 -0.24 62.48 24.37
C MET A 161 0.87 63.31 23.74
N THR A 162 2.07 63.17 24.28
CA THR A 162 3.26 63.75 23.67
C THR A 162 3.62 63.02 22.36
N LYS A 163 4.32 63.73 21.47
CA LYS A 163 4.83 63.15 20.22
C LYS A 163 5.70 61.90 20.43
N ALA A 164 6.39 61.80 21.57
CA ALA A 164 7.20 60.64 21.94
C ALA A 164 6.31 59.42 22.26
N GLU A 165 5.26 59.59 23.06
CA GLU A 165 4.34 58.50 23.41
C GLU A 165 3.58 57.97 22.18
N ILE A 166 3.20 58.86 21.24
CA ILE A 166 2.60 58.45 19.96
C ILE A 166 3.61 57.65 19.12
N ALA A 167 4.87 58.06 19.08
CA ALA A 167 5.92 57.35 18.34
C ALA A 167 6.20 55.96 18.92
N ASP A 168 6.26 55.83 20.24
CA ASP A 168 6.42 54.55 20.92
C ASP A 168 5.24 53.62 20.64
N ARG A 169 4.01 54.14 20.68
CA ARG A 169 2.78 53.41 20.34
C ARG A 169 2.81 52.87 18.90
N ILE A 170 3.25 53.68 17.95
CA ILE A 170 3.43 53.25 16.55
C ILE A 170 4.52 52.17 16.44
N ALA A 171 5.62 52.31 17.17
CA ALA A 171 6.69 51.30 17.19
C ALA A 171 6.20 49.96 17.74
N SER A 172 5.45 49.96 18.83
CA SER A 172 4.88 48.74 19.42
C SER A 172 3.86 48.06 18.48
N LEU A 173 3.01 48.83 17.80
CA LEU A 173 2.08 48.31 16.79
C LEU A 173 2.81 47.66 15.61
N LYS A 174 3.88 48.30 15.11
CA LYS A 174 4.71 47.74 14.04
C LYS A 174 5.38 46.44 14.47
N PHE A 175 5.91 46.39 15.70
CA PHE A 175 6.51 45.18 16.26
C PHE A 175 5.49 44.02 16.34
N LYS A 176 4.28 44.29 16.86
CA LYS A 176 3.21 43.30 16.92
C LYS A 176 2.80 42.80 15.54
N LEU A 177 2.63 43.70 14.57
CA LEU A 177 2.30 43.33 13.21
C LEU A 177 3.40 42.44 12.59
N ALA A 178 4.68 42.76 12.82
CA ALA A 178 5.80 41.94 12.36
C ALA A 178 5.84 40.56 13.05
N SER A 179 5.62 40.50 14.36
CA SER A 179 5.54 39.25 15.13
C SER A 179 4.40 38.35 14.64
N GLU A 180 3.19 38.90 14.49
CA GLU A 180 2.04 38.15 13.97
C GLU A 180 2.24 37.72 12.52
N THR A 181 2.89 38.55 11.68
CA THR A 181 3.26 38.17 10.31
C THR A 181 4.24 36.99 10.29
N SER A 182 5.21 36.97 11.21
CA SER A 182 6.17 35.86 11.36
C SER A 182 5.47 34.58 11.83
N LYS A 183 4.59 34.65 12.84
CA LYS A 183 3.80 33.51 13.30
C LYS A 183 2.92 32.93 12.18
N ALA A 184 2.25 33.79 11.42
CA ALA A 184 1.45 33.36 10.27
C ALA A 184 2.33 32.68 9.19
N ALA A 185 3.57 33.13 9.00
CA ALA A 185 4.51 32.47 8.09
C ALA A 185 4.89 31.07 8.59
N LEU A 186 5.26 30.92 9.87
CA LEU A 186 5.57 29.63 10.46
C LEU A 186 4.39 28.64 10.39
N GLN A 187 3.17 29.12 10.61
CA GLN A 187 1.96 28.29 10.45
C GLN A 187 1.78 27.82 9.01
N ARG A 188 1.98 28.70 8.01
CA ARG A 188 1.95 28.30 6.60
C ARG A 188 2.99 27.23 6.27
N ASP A 189 4.22 27.40 6.75
CA ASP A 189 5.29 26.43 6.53
C ASP A 189 4.97 25.08 7.19
N ARG A 190 4.41 25.10 8.40
CA ARG A 190 3.96 23.90 9.10
C ARG A 190 2.83 23.19 8.35
N ILE A 191 1.85 23.93 7.84
CA ILE A 191 0.77 23.37 7.03
C ILE A 191 1.36 22.71 5.76
N GLN A 192 2.29 23.37 5.08
CA GLN A 192 2.94 22.80 3.90
C GLN A 192 3.71 21.51 4.21
N GLN A 193 4.44 21.47 5.34
CA GLN A 193 5.12 20.27 5.80
C GLN A 193 4.13 19.12 6.04
N LEU A 194 3.04 19.38 6.76
CA LEU A 194 2.01 18.39 7.06
C LEU A 194 1.30 17.89 5.80
N GLN A 195 1.05 18.78 4.82
CA GLN A 195 0.51 18.39 3.52
C GLN A 195 1.47 17.47 2.77
N ASN A 196 2.77 17.80 2.75
CA ASN A 196 3.77 16.96 2.10
C ASN A 196 3.92 15.60 2.81
N GLU A 197 3.83 15.56 4.14
CA GLU A 197 3.78 14.32 4.91
C GLU A 197 2.55 13.48 4.57
N LEU A 198 1.38 14.10 4.45
CA LEU A 198 0.15 13.42 4.07
C LEU A 198 0.25 12.81 2.67
N ILE A 199 0.79 13.53 1.70
CA ILE A 199 1.04 13.02 0.34
C ILE A 199 1.94 11.79 0.41
N ARG A 200 3.10 11.88 1.08
CA ARG A 200 4.03 10.74 1.21
C ARG A 200 3.37 9.53 1.88
N LYS A 201 2.58 9.76 2.93
CA LYS A 201 1.87 8.68 3.62
C LYS A 201 0.81 8.05 2.72
N ASN A 202 0.07 8.85 1.95
CA ASN A 202 -0.93 8.35 1.01
C ASN A 202 -0.30 7.53 -0.12
N ASP A 203 0.81 7.99 -0.70
CA ASP A 203 1.56 7.24 -1.71
C ASP A 203 2.06 5.90 -1.15
N SER A 204 2.56 5.90 0.09
CA SER A 204 3.00 4.66 0.75
C SER A 204 1.85 3.68 1.01
N GLU A 205 0.67 4.20 1.33
CA GLU A 205 -0.55 3.40 1.51
C GLU A 205 -1.02 2.81 0.18
N GLU A 206 -0.95 3.57 -0.91
CA GLU A 206 -1.28 3.08 -2.25
C GLU A 206 -0.39 1.90 -2.66
N GLU A 207 0.92 1.98 -2.40
CA GLU A 207 1.85 0.88 -2.66
C GLU A 207 1.58 -0.35 -1.77
N LEU A 208 1.25 -0.15 -0.49
CA LEU A 208 0.85 -1.26 0.39
C LEU A 208 -0.42 -1.95 -0.11
N LEU A 209 -1.42 -1.20 -0.59
CA LEU A 209 -2.64 -1.75 -1.18
C LEU A 209 -2.36 -2.52 -2.48
N LYS A 210 -1.42 -2.05 -3.31
CA LYS A 210 -0.96 -2.80 -4.50
C LYS A 210 -0.32 -4.11 -4.11
N ILE A 211 0.57 -4.11 -3.13
CA ILE A 211 1.22 -5.32 -2.60
C ILE A 211 0.17 -6.29 -2.04
N GLN A 212 -0.79 -5.80 -1.25
CA GLN A 212 -1.87 -6.63 -0.69
C GLN A 212 -2.70 -7.29 -1.80
N ARG A 213 -3.03 -6.56 -2.88
CA ARG A 213 -3.75 -7.12 -4.03
C ARG A 213 -2.97 -8.22 -4.72
N VAL A 214 -1.66 -8.05 -4.88
CA VAL A 214 -0.79 -9.08 -5.46
C VAL A 214 -0.70 -10.30 -4.56
N GLN A 215 -0.60 -10.13 -3.25
CA GLN A 215 -0.59 -11.24 -2.29
C GLN A 215 -1.89 -12.06 -2.36
N LEU A 216 -3.04 -11.40 -2.39
CA LEU A 216 -4.34 -12.09 -2.55
C LEU A 216 -4.43 -12.87 -3.87
N GLN A 217 -3.91 -12.28 -4.96
CA GLN A 217 -3.85 -12.95 -6.26
C GLN A 217 -2.93 -14.18 -6.22
N GLN A 218 -1.77 -14.08 -5.58
CA GLN A 218 -0.83 -15.19 -5.41
C GLN A 218 -1.43 -16.34 -4.61
N GLU A 219 -2.19 -16.04 -3.55
CA GLU A 219 -2.87 -17.05 -2.74
C GLU A 219 -3.95 -17.80 -3.54
N GLU A 220 -4.73 -17.08 -4.35
CA GLU A 220 -5.72 -17.68 -5.24
C GLU A 220 -5.06 -18.59 -6.31
N ASP A 221 -3.95 -18.14 -6.89
CA ASP A 221 -3.19 -18.95 -7.85
C ASP A 221 -2.61 -20.21 -7.18
N LEU A 222 -2.09 -20.09 -5.96
CA LEU A 222 -1.63 -21.25 -5.18
C LEU A 222 -2.76 -22.26 -4.93
N ARG A 223 -3.95 -21.79 -4.54
CA ARG A 223 -5.14 -22.63 -4.34
C ARG A 223 -5.56 -23.34 -5.62
N ARG A 224 -5.45 -22.67 -6.78
CA ARG A 224 -5.69 -23.26 -8.10
C ARG A 224 -4.66 -24.33 -8.44
N HIS A 225 -3.39 -24.10 -8.14
CA HIS A 225 -2.33 -25.10 -8.31
C HIS A 225 -2.56 -26.32 -7.43
N GLN A 226 -2.88 -26.14 -6.16
CA GLN A 226 -3.22 -27.24 -5.24
C GLN A 226 -4.40 -28.06 -5.76
N SER A 227 -5.47 -27.41 -6.24
CA SER A 227 -6.62 -28.09 -6.84
C SER A 227 -6.24 -28.89 -8.09
N ARG A 228 -5.33 -28.37 -8.93
CA ARG A 228 -4.80 -29.10 -10.10
C ARG A 228 -3.97 -30.31 -9.70
N LEU A 229 -3.12 -30.17 -8.68
CA LEU A 229 -2.31 -31.27 -8.14
C LEU A 229 -3.21 -32.39 -7.59
N ALA A 230 -4.26 -32.05 -6.85
CA ALA A 230 -5.22 -33.03 -6.36
C ALA A 230 -5.91 -33.80 -7.51
N LYS A 231 -6.32 -33.11 -8.57
CA LYS A 231 -6.88 -33.74 -9.78
C LYS A 231 -5.87 -34.67 -10.45
N MET A 232 -4.61 -34.24 -10.55
CA MET A 232 -3.55 -35.02 -11.17
C MET A 232 -3.24 -36.29 -10.35
N ALA A 233 -3.27 -36.22 -9.02
CA ALA A 233 -3.12 -37.38 -8.16
C ALA A 233 -4.22 -38.44 -8.37
N ILE A 234 -5.48 -38.00 -8.54
CA ILE A 234 -6.60 -38.91 -8.85
C ILE A 234 -6.41 -39.57 -10.23
N LEU A 235 -5.97 -38.81 -11.22
CA LEU A 235 -5.68 -39.34 -12.55
C LEU A 235 -4.52 -40.34 -12.51
N GLU A 236 -3.45 -40.04 -11.77
CA GLU A 236 -2.31 -40.94 -11.60
C GLU A 236 -2.73 -42.26 -10.92
N ALA A 237 -3.56 -42.20 -9.89
CA ALA A 237 -4.13 -43.39 -9.27
C ALA A 237 -4.97 -44.22 -10.26
N THR A 238 -5.73 -43.55 -11.13
CA THR A 238 -6.52 -44.21 -12.18
C THR A 238 -5.61 -44.89 -13.22
N VAL A 239 -4.53 -44.23 -13.64
CA VAL A 239 -3.54 -44.81 -14.57
C VAL A 239 -2.86 -46.03 -13.95
N LYS A 240 -2.41 -45.95 -12.70
CA LYS A 240 -1.83 -47.12 -11.98
C LYS A 240 -2.81 -48.29 -11.89
N GLN A 241 -4.10 -48.00 -11.69
CA GLN A 241 -5.13 -49.04 -11.68
C GLN A 241 -5.33 -49.65 -13.08
N GLN A 242 -5.30 -48.83 -14.14
CA GLN A 242 -5.36 -49.29 -15.52
C GLN A 242 -4.14 -50.16 -15.88
N GLU A 243 -2.92 -49.76 -15.50
CA GLU A 243 -1.70 -50.56 -15.67
C GLU A 243 -1.83 -51.94 -15.03
N LYS A 244 -2.40 -52.01 -13.82
CA LYS A 244 -2.66 -53.29 -13.13
C LYS A 244 -3.66 -54.18 -13.89
N VAL A 245 -4.67 -53.60 -14.54
CA VAL A 245 -5.61 -54.34 -15.38
C VAL A 245 -4.92 -54.86 -16.64
N ILE A 246 -4.12 -54.03 -17.30
CA ILE A 246 -3.33 -54.42 -18.48
C ILE A 246 -2.41 -55.58 -18.14
N GLN A 247 -1.65 -55.50 -17.04
CA GLN A 247 -0.77 -56.58 -16.60
C GLN A 247 -1.52 -57.91 -16.39
N LYS A 248 -2.74 -57.86 -15.83
CA LYS A 248 -3.59 -59.06 -15.67
C LYS A 248 -4.04 -59.61 -17.02
N MET A 249 -4.41 -58.73 -17.95
CA MET A 249 -4.80 -59.14 -19.31
C MET A 249 -3.63 -59.78 -20.06
N GLU A 250 -2.43 -59.21 -19.96
CA GLU A 250 -1.20 -59.77 -20.53
C GLU A 250 -0.91 -61.16 -19.96
N ASN A 251 -0.94 -61.32 -18.63
CA ASN A 251 -0.74 -62.63 -17.99
C ASN A 251 -1.77 -63.67 -18.43
N ALA A 252 -3.03 -63.25 -18.63
CA ALA A 252 -4.09 -64.14 -19.12
C ALA A 252 -3.86 -64.54 -20.58
N LEU A 253 -3.43 -63.60 -21.44
CA LEU A 253 -3.07 -63.88 -22.82
C LEU A 253 -1.86 -64.81 -22.91
N ASP A 254 -0.81 -64.57 -22.12
CA ASP A 254 0.37 -65.43 -22.05
C ASP A 254 0.02 -66.84 -21.58
N SER A 255 -0.86 -66.96 -20.58
CA SER A 255 -1.35 -68.26 -20.11
C SER A 255 -2.09 -69.01 -21.22
N LYS A 256 -2.98 -68.33 -21.95
CA LYS A 256 -3.69 -68.90 -23.11
C LYS A 256 -2.74 -69.25 -24.26
N LEU A 257 -1.72 -68.45 -24.51
CA LEU A 257 -0.71 -68.74 -25.55
C LEU A 257 0.14 -69.95 -25.17
N LYS A 258 0.55 -70.07 -23.89
CA LYS A 258 1.25 -71.25 -23.38
C LYS A 258 0.39 -72.51 -23.49
N GLU A 259 -0.89 -72.42 -23.13
CA GLU A 259 -1.85 -73.53 -23.25
C GLU A 259 -2.06 -73.94 -24.71
N LYS A 260 -2.29 -72.96 -25.61
CA LYS A 260 -2.41 -73.21 -27.05
C LYS A 260 -1.12 -73.79 -27.64
N ASN A 261 0.05 -73.36 -27.19
CA ASN A 261 1.33 -73.93 -27.64
C ASN A 261 1.53 -75.37 -27.14
N LYS A 262 1.04 -75.73 -25.95
CA LYS A 262 1.02 -77.13 -25.48
C LYS A 262 0.07 -77.97 -26.35
N LEU A 263 -1.16 -77.51 -26.55
CA LEU A 263 -2.17 -78.18 -27.41
C LEU A 263 -1.75 -78.22 -28.90
N SER A 264 -0.99 -77.24 -29.37
CA SER A 264 -0.41 -77.21 -30.72
C SER A 264 0.89 -78.02 -30.81
N GLY A 265 1.62 -78.21 -29.71
CA GLY A 265 2.81 -79.05 -29.63
C GLY A 265 2.48 -80.52 -29.86
N GLU A 266 1.32 -80.98 -29.37
CA GLU A 266 0.76 -82.30 -29.67
C GLU A 266 0.34 -82.46 -31.15
N LYS A 267 0.09 -81.35 -31.87
CA LYS A 267 -0.20 -81.35 -33.32
C LYS A 267 1.02 -81.00 -34.20
N ARG A 268 2.17 -80.64 -33.62
CA ARG A 268 3.36 -80.14 -34.35
C ARG A 268 4.53 -81.12 -34.37
N GLN A 269 4.26 -82.39 -34.67
CA GLN A 269 5.29 -83.30 -35.16
C GLN A 269 5.30 -83.49 -36.68
N VAL A 270 4.48 -82.75 -37.46
CA VAL A 270 4.41 -82.95 -38.93
C VAL A 270 4.80 -81.73 -39.79
N GLU A 271 4.88 -80.50 -39.25
CA GLU A 271 5.08 -79.29 -40.11
C GLU A 271 6.36 -78.47 -39.81
N GLN A 272 7.40 -79.11 -39.28
CA GLN A 272 8.64 -78.43 -38.87
C GLN A 272 9.74 -78.43 -39.95
N LYS A 273 9.37 -78.25 -41.22
CA LYS A 273 10.35 -78.10 -42.33
C LYS A 273 10.05 -76.99 -43.34
N LYS A 274 8.87 -76.35 -43.30
CA LYS A 274 8.50 -75.23 -44.20
C LYS A 274 8.52 -73.85 -43.53
N ARG A 275 8.71 -73.77 -42.21
CA ARG A 275 8.62 -72.51 -41.44
C ARG A 275 9.94 -71.71 -41.39
N GLY A 276 11.08 -72.40 -41.34
CA GLY A 276 12.40 -71.75 -41.25
C GLY A 276 12.78 -70.97 -42.51
N GLU A 277 12.36 -71.44 -43.68
CA GLU A 277 12.63 -70.78 -44.96
C GLU A 277 11.76 -69.51 -45.14
N PHE A 278 10.52 -69.53 -44.64
CA PHE A 278 9.65 -68.36 -44.62
C PHE A 278 10.15 -67.29 -43.62
N ASP A 279 10.64 -67.72 -42.45
CA ASP A 279 11.18 -66.81 -41.43
C ASP A 279 12.52 -66.19 -41.87
N HIS A 280 13.39 -66.93 -42.57
CA HIS A 280 14.60 -66.37 -43.20
C HIS A 280 14.27 -65.36 -44.31
N ARG A 281 13.36 -65.72 -45.22
CA ARG A 281 12.94 -64.83 -46.32
C ARG A 281 12.23 -63.57 -45.79
N LYS A 282 11.46 -63.68 -44.72
CA LYS A 282 10.82 -62.55 -44.02
C LYS A 282 11.85 -61.64 -43.35
N GLY A 283 12.86 -62.22 -42.69
CA GLY A 283 13.98 -61.47 -42.11
C GLY A 283 14.80 -60.71 -43.16
N GLU A 284 15.05 -61.32 -44.33
CA GLU A 284 15.72 -60.66 -45.45
C GLU A 284 14.90 -59.48 -46.01
N ILE A 285 13.58 -59.65 -46.17
CA ILE A 285 12.67 -58.59 -46.61
C ILE A 285 12.60 -57.46 -45.59
N GLU A 286 12.51 -57.78 -44.29
CA GLU A 286 12.49 -56.79 -43.21
C GLU A 286 13.81 -56.01 -43.14
N SER A 287 14.94 -56.69 -43.33
CA SER A 287 16.27 -56.06 -43.36
C SER A 287 16.43 -55.15 -44.58
N ALA A 288 15.96 -55.58 -45.76
CA ALA A 288 15.94 -54.76 -46.97
C ALA A 288 15.04 -53.53 -46.83
N LEU A 289 13.84 -53.69 -46.23
CA LEU A 289 12.93 -52.57 -45.94
C LEU A 289 13.51 -51.63 -44.88
N ALA A 290 14.23 -52.13 -43.88
CA ALA A 290 14.90 -51.29 -42.89
C ALA A 290 16.04 -50.46 -43.52
N ALA A 291 16.82 -51.06 -44.42
CA ALA A 291 17.86 -50.37 -45.18
C ALA A 291 17.25 -49.28 -46.09
N GLU A 292 16.16 -49.58 -46.78
CA GLU A 292 15.47 -48.60 -47.63
C GLU A 292 14.81 -47.49 -46.79
N ASN A 293 14.22 -47.80 -45.64
CA ASN A 293 13.71 -46.79 -44.72
C ASN A 293 14.84 -45.88 -44.19
N ALA A 294 16.03 -46.42 -43.93
CA ALA A 294 17.18 -45.61 -43.55
C ALA A 294 17.64 -44.69 -44.70
N ARG A 295 17.60 -45.17 -45.95
CA ARG A 295 17.86 -44.36 -47.15
C ARG A 295 16.82 -43.25 -47.32
N LEU A 296 15.54 -43.58 -47.24
CA LEU A 296 14.42 -42.64 -47.35
C LEU A 296 14.44 -41.58 -46.23
N ARG A 297 14.86 -41.94 -45.02
CA ARG A 297 15.06 -40.97 -43.93
C ARG A 297 16.18 -39.97 -44.25
N LYS A 298 17.32 -40.45 -44.76
CA LYS A 298 18.41 -39.56 -45.23
C LYS A 298 17.96 -38.66 -46.39
N GLU A 299 17.13 -39.18 -47.30
CA GLU A 299 16.56 -38.42 -48.41
C GLU A 299 15.52 -37.38 -47.93
N LEU A 300 14.71 -37.71 -46.93
CA LEU A 300 13.82 -36.78 -46.22
C LEU A 300 14.60 -35.69 -45.49
N ASP A 301 15.71 -36.03 -44.85
CA ASP A 301 16.59 -35.07 -44.18
C ASP A 301 17.26 -34.12 -45.18
N TRP A 302 17.65 -34.63 -46.36
CA TRP A 302 18.11 -33.82 -47.48
C TRP A 302 17.01 -32.86 -47.98
N ASN A 303 15.79 -33.39 -48.16
CA ASN A 303 14.62 -32.59 -48.56
C ASN A 303 14.13 -31.62 -47.47
N ARG A 304 14.44 -31.83 -46.19
CA ARG A 304 14.19 -30.87 -45.10
C ARG A 304 15.24 -29.76 -45.05
N GLN A 305 16.47 -30.06 -45.46
CA GLN A 305 17.56 -29.08 -45.56
C GLN A 305 17.43 -28.20 -46.82
N GLN A 306 16.91 -28.75 -47.93
CA GLN A 306 16.62 -28.03 -49.18
C GLN A 306 15.75 -26.76 -49.03
N PRO A 307 14.59 -26.74 -48.32
CA PRO A 307 13.77 -25.55 -48.14
C PRO A 307 14.46 -24.49 -47.29
N VAL A 308 15.29 -24.88 -46.32
CA VAL A 308 16.08 -23.93 -45.50
C VAL A 308 17.17 -23.27 -46.34
N THR A 309 17.81 -24.02 -47.25
CA THR A 309 18.78 -23.44 -48.20
C THR A 309 18.09 -22.59 -49.27
N LEU A 310 16.91 -22.98 -49.76
CA LEU A 310 16.13 -22.22 -50.74
C LEU A 310 15.55 -20.91 -50.16
N ILE A 311 15.13 -20.87 -48.89
CA ILE A 311 14.65 -19.64 -48.23
C ILE A 311 15.81 -18.66 -48.00
N LYS A 312 16.98 -19.15 -47.56
CA LYS A 312 18.19 -18.31 -47.47
C LYS A 312 18.63 -17.82 -48.84
N GLN A 313 18.55 -18.66 -49.86
CA GLN A 313 18.89 -18.30 -51.24
C GLN A 313 17.87 -17.34 -51.87
N GLN A 314 16.56 -17.47 -51.59
CA GLN A 314 15.54 -16.50 -52.00
C GLN A 314 15.76 -15.15 -51.32
N SER A 315 16.13 -15.11 -50.04
CA SER A 315 16.49 -13.86 -49.37
C SER A 315 17.72 -13.17 -50.00
N ALA A 316 18.65 -13.98 -50.54
CA ALA A 316 19.83 -13.52 -51.27
C ALA A 316 19.55 -13.19 -52.75
N GLN A 317 18.55 -13.82 -53.38
CA GLN A 317 18.11 -13.55 -54.76
C GLN A 317 17.17 -12.34 -54.82
N ILE A 318 16.29 -12.14 -53.83
CA ILE A 318 15.51 -10.90 -53.66
C ILE A 318 16.45 -9.70 -53.47
N LYS A 319 17.62 -9.90 -52.84
CA LYS A 319 18.70 -8.91 -52.78
C LYS A 319 19.37 -8.62 -54.13
N LYS A 320 19.25 -9.49 -55.14
CA LYS A 320 19.89 -9.35 -56.47
C LYS A 320 18.94 -8.98 -57.61
N VAL A 321 17.61 -9.15 -57.47
CA VAL A 321 16.65 -9.01 -58.59
C VAL A 321 15.85 -7.70 -58.55
N LEU A 322 15.73 -7.02 -57.42
CA LEU A 322 15.02 -5.73 -57.32
C LEU A 322 15.98 -4.54 -57.46
N PRO A 323 15.75 -3.60 -58.41
CA PRO A 323 16.49 -2.34 -58.49
C PRO A 323 16.52 -1.64 -57.13
N ALA A 324 17.69 -1.18 -56.68
CA ALA A 324 17.88 -0.61 -55.34
C ALA A 324 16.86 0.51 -55.01
N LYS A 325 16.44 1.28 -56.01
CA LYS A 325 15.41 2.32 -55.89
C LYS A 325 14.03 1.76 -55.53
N GLU A 326 13.63 0.66 -56.13
CA GLU A 326 12.33 0.01 -55.86
C GLU A 326 12.34 -0.63 -54.47
N ARG A 327 13.46 -1.25 -54.09
CA ARG A 327 13.65 -1.78 -52.74
C ARG A 327 13.54 -0.69 -51.67
N LEU A 328 14.25 0.44 -51.85
CA LEU A 328 14.16 1.57 -50.92
C LEU A 328 12.75 2.17 -50.87
N SER A 329 12.07 2.26 -52.01
CA SER A 329 10.67 2.70 -52.09
C SER A 329 9.72 1.78 -51.30
N LEU A 330 9.89 0.47 -51.41
CA LEU A 330 9.09 -0.51 -50.68
C LEU A 330 9.36 -0.47 -49.17
N LEU A 331 10.63 -0.30 -48.76
CA LEU A 331 10.98 -0.14 -47.34
C LEU A 331 10.38 1.14 -46.75
N ASN A 332 10.46 2.26 -47.47
CA ASN A 332 9.84 3.51 -47.03
C ASN A 332 8.30 3.38 -46.97
N LYS A 333 7.68 2.68 -47.93
CA LYS A 333 6.23 2.38 -47.86
C LYS A 333 5.87 1.51 -46.66
N LEU A 334 6.72 0.55 -46.32
CA LEU A 334 6.54 -0.31 -45.14
C LEU A 334 6.65 0.52 -43.86
N GLU A 335 7.70 1.32 -43.71
CA GLU A 335 7.92 2.20 -42.55
C GLU A 335 6.76 3.22 -42.37
N ASN A 336 6.27 3.80 -43.46
CA ASN A 336 5.10 4.67 -43.44
C ASN A 336 3.80 3.92 -43.08
N ALA A 337 3.67 2.66 -43.51
CA ALA A 337 2.52 1.85 -43.15
C ALA A 337 2.56 1.46 -41.66
N GLU A 338 3.73 1.07 -41.15
CA GLU A 338 3.96 0.71 -39.75
C GLU A 338 3.70 1.89 -38.81
N SER A 339 4.24 3.08 -39.12
CA SER A 339 3.98 4.29 -38.33
C SER A 339 2.49 4.72 -38.34
N ARG A 340 1.80 4.55 -39.47
CA ARG A 340 0.36 4.80 -39.56
C ARG A 340 -0.45 3.80 -38.74
N VAL A 341 -0.07 2.52 -38.74
CA VAL A 341 -0.71 1.49 -37.91
C VAL A 341 -0.55 1.85 -36.43
N GLN A 342 0.67 2.17 -35.98
CA GLN A 342 0.93 2.57 -34.60
C GLN A 342 0.07 3.77 -34.18
N THR A 343 -0.01 4.80 -35.03
CA THR A 343 -0.84 5.98 -34.74
C THR A 343 -2.33 5.64 -34.62
N LEU A 344 -2.84 4.74 -35.47
CA LEU A 344 -4.23 4.30 -35.41
C LEU A 344 -4.52 3.44 -34.19
N GLU A 345 -3.57 2.62 -33.75
CA GLU A 345 -3.66 1.83 -32.52
C GLU A 345 -3.73 2.75 -31.28
N ASP A 346 -2.84 3.76 -31.20
CA ASP A 346 -2.85 4.75 -30.13
C ASP A 346 -4.18 5.52 -30.09
N GLN A 347 -4.70 5.92 -31.26
CA GLN A 347 -6.01 6.59 -31.36
C GLN A 347 -7.16 5.70 -30.92
N LEU A 348 -7.12 4.41 -31.25
CA LEU A 348 -8.15 3.45 -30.85
C LEU A 348 -8.12 3.22 -29.33
N GLU A 349 -6.92 3.15 -28.74
CA GLU A 349 -6.73 3.03 -27.29
C GLU A 349 -7.31 4.24 -26.54
N GLU A 350 -6.96 5.46 -26.97
CA GLU A 350 -7.49 6.69 -26.35
C GLU A 350 -9.01 6.83 -26.53
N ASN A 351 -9.55 6.45 -27.68
CA ASN A 351 -10.99 6.46 -27.92
C ASN A 351 -11.70 5.46 -26.98
N SER A 352 -11.15 4.25 -26.82
CA SER A 352 -11.66 3.25 -25.87
C SER A 352 -11.67 3.77 -24.44
N LYS A 353 -10.59 4.45 -24.00
CA LYS A 353 -10.51 5.09 -22.68
C LYS A 353 -11.56 6.20 -22.51
N LEU A 354 -11.71 7.08 -23.51
CA LEU A 354 -12.72 8.16 -23.48
C LEU A 354 -14.14 7.60 -23.43
N TRP A 355 -14.44 6.60 -24.24
CA TRP A 355 -15.74 5.94 -24.24
C TRP A 355 -16.02 5.27 -22.89
N GLY A 356 -15.03 4.60 -22.29
CA GLY A 356 -15.13 4.05 -20.95
C GLY A 356 -15.46 5.11 -19.89
N ARG A 357 -14.78 6.26 -19.94
CA ARG A 357 -15.06 7.40 -19.04
C ARG A 357 -16.47 7.96 -19.24
N GLN A 358 -16.89 8.21 -20.48
CA GLN A 358 -18.22 8.73 -20.79
C GLN A 358 -19.33 7.75 -20.37
N LYS A 359 -19.13 6.45 -20.60
CA LYS A 359 -20.05 5.41 -20.14
C LYS A 359 -20.16 5.40 -18.62
N GLN A 360 -19.03 5.48 -17.91
CA GLN A 360 -19.02 5.56 -16.46
C GLN A 360 -19.72 6.82 -15.95
N GLU A 361 -19.46 7.98 -16.56
CA GLU A 361 -20.13 9.24 -16.20
C GLU A 361 -21.65 9.14 -16.39
N MET A 362 -22.12 8.54 -17.49
CA MET A 362 -23.54 8.34 -17.74
C MET A 362 -24.18 7.39 -16.73
N LEU A 363 -23.51 6.28 -16.39
CA LEU A 363 -23.96 5.36 -15.35
C LEU A 363 -24.06 6.06 -14.00
N THR A 364 -23.07 6.90 -13.65
CA THR A 364 -23.10 7.72 -12.44
C THR A 364 -24.30 8.67 -12.47
N LYS A 365 -24.54 9.41 -13.56
CA LYS A 365 -25.70 10.30 -13.70
C LYS A 365 -27.03 9.57 -13.56
N LEU A 366 -27.16 8.36 -14.12
CA LEU A 366 -28.37 7.54 -13.97
C LEU A 366 -28.58 7.06 -12.53
N ASN A 367 -27.50 6.69 -11.84
CA ASN A 367 -27.53 6.30 -10.43
C ASN A 367 -27.89 7.48 -9.52
N GLU A 368 -27.30 8.65 -9.78
CA GLU A 368 -27.64 9.91 -9.10
C GLU A 368 -29.13 10.24 -9.30
N HIS A 369 -29.64 10.18 -10.53
CA HIS A 369 -31.06 10.40 -10.83
C HIS A 369 -31.97 9.39 -10.10
N ARG A 370 -31.61 8.10 -10.07
CA ARG A 370 -32.36 7.08 -9.33
C ARG A 370 -32.44 7.37 -7.83
N ASN A 371 -31.40 7.98 -7.28
CA ASN A 371 -31.30 8.33 -5.87
C ASN A 371 -31.75 9.78 -5.56
N GLY A 372 -32.31 10.48 -6.55
CA GLY A 372 -32.83 11.85 -6.39
C GLY A 372 -31.78 12.96 -6.38
N PHE A 373 -30.52 12.65 -6.68
CA PHE A 373 -29.46 13.65 -6.85
C PHE A 373 -29.48 14.16 -8.30
N ILE A 374 -30.17 15.27 -8.56
CA ILE A 374 -30.13 15.92 -9.88
C ILE A 374 -29.07 17.01 -9.81
N ARG A 375 -27.92 16.80 -10.46
CA ARG A 375 -26.93 17.88 -10.69
C ARG A 375 -27.47 18.80 -11.78
N THR A 376 -28.28 19.79 -11.39
CA THR A 376 -28.55 20.95 -12.25
C THR A 376 -27.25 21.74 -12.39
N SER A 377 -26.69 21.82 -13.60
CA SER A 377 -25.44 22.52 -13.89
C SER A 377 -25.54 24.05 -13.78
N THR A 378 -26.13 24.59 -12.71
CA THR A 378 -26.23 26.03 -12.49
C THR A 378 -26.21 26.35 -11.00
N THR A 379 -25.43 27.38 -10.63
CA THR A 379 -25.13 27.92 -9.28
C THR A 379 -24.06 27.11 -8.53
N ILE A 380 -22.81 27.57 -8.40
CA ILE A 380 -22.36 28.85 -7.85
C ILE A 380 -21.32 29.51 -8.77
N LEU A 381 -21.65 30.71 -9.25
CA LEU A 381 -20.75 31.66 -9.88
C LEU A 381 -19.65 32.08 -8.89
N HIS A 382 -18.38 31.86 -9.24
CA HIS A 382 -17.32 32.81 -8.93
C HIS A 382 -16.49 33.03 -10.21
N ASN A 383 -16.51 34.27 -10.67
CA ASN A 383 -15.76 34.79 -11.81
C ASN A 383 -14.26 34.56 -11.62
N VAL A 384 -13.64 33.79 -12.53
CA VAL A 384 -12.20 33.81 -12.77
C VAL A 384 -12.02 33.96 -14.28
N PRO A 385 -11.32 35.01 -14.77
CA PRO A 385 -11.12 35.20 -16.20
C PRO A 385 -10.32 34.05 -16.81
N SER A 386 -10.90 33.42 -17.84
CA SER A 386 -10.26 32.39 -18.66
C SER A 386 -9.00 32.95 -19.32
N ARG A 387 -7.84 32.44 -18.92
CA ARG A 387 -6.59 32.63 -19.65
C ARG A 387 -6.64 31.78 -20.91
N THR A 388 -6.88 32.43 -22.04
CA THR A 388 -6.77 31.89 -23.39
C THR A 388 -5.41 31.21 -23.60
N VAL A 389 -5.43 29.91 -23.85
CA VAL A 389 -4.27 29.17 -24.39
C VAL A 389 -4.34 29.30 -25.90
N SER A 390 -3.56 30.23 -26.45
CA SER A 390 -3.26 30.29 -27.87
C SER A 390 -2.32 29.13 -28.23
N HIS A 391 -2.83 28.11 -28.92
CA HIS A 391 -1.99 27.14 -29.61
C HIS A 391 -1.81 27.58 -31.08
N PRO A 392 -0.57 27.78 -31.57
CA PRO A 392 -0.33 28.25 -32.94
C PRO A 392 -0.65 27.18 -33.99
N LEU A 393 -1.42 27.61 -34.99
CA LEU A 393 -1.67 26.91 -36.24
C LEU A 393 -0.38 26.90 -37.08
N TYR A 394 0.29 25.75 -37.22
CA TYR A 394 1.35 25.61 -38.22
C TYR A 394 0.72 25.44 -39.60
N GLN A 395 0.56 26.57 -40.28
CA GLN A 395 0.24 26.68 -41.70
C GLN A 395 1.54 26.53 -42.49
N GLN A 396 1.81 25.33 -43.02
CA GLN A 396 2.95 25.14 -43.92
C GLN A 396 2.51 25.42 -45.36
N SER A 397 2.84 26.63 -45.82
CA SER A 397 2.78 27.08 -47.20
C SER A 397 3.78 26.32 -48.07
N GLY A 398 3.28 25.39 -48.90
CA GLY A 398 4.04 24.78 -49.99
C GLY A 398 3.69 25.41 -51.34
N LYS A 399 4.39 26.47 -51.72
CA LYS A 399 4.34 26.99 -53.11
C LYS A 399 4.96 25.95 -54.06
N ARG A 400 4.13 25.21 -54.80
CA ARG A 400 4.57 24.52 -56.03
C ARG A 400 4.25 25.41 -57.23
N LYS A 401 5.29 25.87 -57.91
CA LYS A 401 5.23 26.41 -59.27
C LYS A 401 4.71 25.31 -60.20
N GLN A 402 3.58 25.56 -60.85
CA GLN A 402 3.27 24.96 -62.15
C GLN A 402 2.99 26.11 -63.13
N LYS A 403 3.77 26.13 -64.21
CA LYS A 403 3.50 26.95 -65.40
C LYS A 403 2.34 26.30 -66.16
N PRO A 404 1.39 27.06 -66.72
CA PRO A 404 0.69 26.63 -67.91
C PRO A 404 1.46 27.08 -69.16
N VAL A 405 1.60 26.14 -70.10
CA VAL A 405 1.94 26.39 -71.49
C VAL A 405 0.65 26.83 -72.19
N LYS A 406 0.72 28.01 -72.82
CA LYS A 406 -0.19 28.62 -73.81
C LYS A 406 -1.66 28.81 -73.43
#